data_AF-A0A0G4NQ91-F1
#
_entry.id   AF-A0A0G4NQ91-F1
#
_cell.length_a   1.000
_cell.length_b   1.000
_cell.length_c   1.000
_cell.angle_alpha   90.00
_cell.angle_beta   90.00
_cell.angle_gamma   90.00
#
_symmetry.space_group_name_H-M   'P 1'
#
loop_
_entity.id
_entity.type
_entity.pdbx_description
1 polymer ?
#
loop_
_entity_poly.entity_id
_entity_poly.type
_entity_poly.pdbx_seq_one_letter_code
_entity_poly.pdbx_strand_id
1 'polypeptide(L)'
;MDALQETLRPLLQPITHNLPGPINDLALSLLGEQCHTSLVRDITLTDDVCLKLAVSKALGLAIVAAASIVKVPQILKLVSSKSPAGVSVLSYALETAAY
;
A
#
# COMPACT_ATOMS: atom_id res chain seq x y z
N MET A 1 -0.67 14.55 -19.34
CA MET A 1 -1.58 13.78 -18.45
C MET A 1 -2.92 14.50 -18.25
N ASP A 2 -3.09 15.67 -18.85
CA ASP A 2 -4.18 16.59 -18.57
C ASP A 2 -5.53 16.08 -19.09
N ALA A 3 -5.55 15.45 -20.27
CA ALA A 3 -6.76 14.81 -20.80
C ALA A 3 -7.25 13.63 -19.93
N LEU A 4 -6.32 12.87 -19.33
CA LEU A 4 -6.67 11.79 -18.40
C LEU A 4 -7.26 12.38 -17.11
N GLN A 5 -6.64 13.43 -16.59
CA GLN A 5 -7.10 14.13 -15.39
C GLN A 5 -8.50 14.71 -15.57
N GLU A 6 -8.81 15.36 -16.69
CA GLU A 6 -10.16 15.87 -16.98
C GLU A 6 -11.21 14.75 -17.01
N THR A 7 -10.83 13.58 -17.52
CA THR A 7 -11.72 12.41 -17.57
C THR A 7 -11.93 11.77 -16.19
N LEU A 8 -10.87 11.70 -15.37
CA LEU A 8 -10.89 11.03 -14.07
C LEU A 8 -11.51 11.89 -12.95
N ARG A 9 -11.27 13.20 -12.97
CA ARG A 9 -11.69 14.14 -11.93
C ARG A 9 -13.19 14.01 -11.56
N PRO A 10 -14.16 14.02 -12.49
CA PRO A 10 -15.58 13.90 -12.14
C PRO A 10 -15.95 12.53 -11.55
N LEU A 11 -15.19 11.47 -11.84
CA LEU A 11 -15.43 10.12 -11.33
C LEU A 11 -14.80 9.90 -9.96
N LEU A 12 -13.59 10.43 -9.75
CA LEU A 12 -12.80 10.18 -8.56
C LEU A 12 -13.05 11.19 -7.44
N GLN A 13 -13.23 12.48 -7.74
CA GLN A 13 -13.46 13.50 -6.70
C GLN A 13 -14.58 13.17 -5.69
N PRO A 14 -15.76 12.65 -6.08
CA PRO A 14 -16.78 12.29 -5.10
C PRO A 14 -16.31 11.15 -4.18
N ILE A 15 -15.55 10.18 -4.70
CA ILE A 15 -15.01 9.07 -3.92
C ILE A 15 -13.91 9.59 -2.99
N THR A 16 -12.98 10.41 -3.50
CA THR A 16 -11.85 10.91 -2.71
C THR A 16 -12.26 11.87 -1.61
N HIS A 17 -13.33 12.63 -1.81
CA HIS A 17 -13.86 13.52 -0.77
C HIS A 17 -14.65 12.80 0.32
N ASN A 18 -15.22 11.64 0.01
CA ASN A 18 -16.00 10.83 0.94
C ASN A 18 -15.23 9.60 1.41
N LEU A 19 -13.89 9.66 1.39
CA LEU A 19 -13.05 8.59 1.91
C LEU A 19 -13.30 8.41 3.41
N PRO A 20 -13.49 7.17 3.91
CA PRO A 20 -13.64 6.92 5.32
C PRO A 20 -12.35 7.30 6.07
N GLY A 21 -12.51 7.83 7.29
CA GLY A 21 -11.42 8.38 8.12
C GLY A 21 -10.13 7.56 8.11
N PRO A 22 -10.16 6.25 8.41
CA PRO A 22 -8.95 5.44 8.46
C PRO A 22 -8.15 5.40 7.15
N ILE A 23 -8.84 5.41 6.00
CA ILE A 23 -8.19 5.40 4.70
C ILE A 23 -7.63 6.79 4.38
N ASN A 24 -8.38 7.85 4.73
CA ASN A 24 -7.93 9.21 4.55
C ASN A 24 -6.70 9.54 5.40
N ASP A 25 -6.70 9.14 6.68
CA ASP A 25 -5.59 9.35 7.61
C ASP A 25 -4.35 8.55 7.20
N LEU A 26 -4.53 7.32 6.70
CA LEU A 26 -3.44 6.54 6.14
C LEU A 26 -2.83 7.23 4.91
N ALA A 27 -3.67 7.70 3.99
CA ALA A 27 -3.20 8.45 2.82
C ALA A 27 -2.46 9.72 3.24
N LEU A 28 -3.00 10.47 4.20
CA LEU A 28 -2.40 11.69 4.73
C LEU A 28 -1.03 11.41 5.39
N SER A 29 -0.93 10.35 6.18
CA SER A 29 0.32 9.96 6.84
C SER A 29 1.38 9.43 5.86
N LEU A 30 0.98 8.83 4.73
CA LEU A 30 1.90 8.27 3.74
C LEU A 30 2.41 9.32 2.75
N LEU A 31 1.53 10.22 2.32
CA LEU A 31 1.81 11.23 1.29
C LEU A 31 2.20 12.59 1.89
N GLY A 32 1.76 12.90 3.10
CA GLY A 32 1.82 14.23 3.71
C GLY A 32 0.72 15.17 3.20
N GLU A 33 0.48 16.27 3.93
CA GLU A 33 -0.58 17.25 3.65
C GLU A 33 -0.61 17.76 2.19
N GLN A 34 0.58 18.12 1.68
CA GLN A 34 0.71 18.72 0.35
C GLN A 34 0.33 17.73 -0.76
N CYS A 35 0.94 16.53 -0.75
CA CYS A 35 0.68 15.52 -1.76
C CYS A 35 -0.68 14.83 -1.60
N HIS A 36 -1.22 14.78 -0.38
CA HIS A 36 -2.59 14.35 -0.15
C HIS A 36 -3.58 15.32 -0.80
N THR A 37 -3.43 16.62 -0.57
CA THR A 37 -4.31 17.63 -1.19
C THR A 37 -4.19 17.59 -2.71
N SER A 38 -2.96 17.67 -3.24
CA SER A 38 -2.68 17.70 -4.68
C SER A 38 -3.23 16.45 -5.40
N LEU A 39 -2.97 15.25 -4.87
CA LEU A 39 -3.25 14.00 -5.60
C LEU A 39 -4.57 13.34 -5.21
N VAL A 40 -5.00 13.43 -3.94
CA VAL A 40 -6.22 12.78 -3.44
C VAL A 40 -7.43 13.71 -3.57
N ARG A 41 -7.31 14.96 -3.12
CA ARG A 41 -8.44 15.92 -3.19
C ARG A 41 -8.58 16.50 -4.59
N ASP A 42 -7.48 17.00 -5.15
CA ASP A 42 -7.51 17.75 -6.41
C ASP A 42 -7.25 16.91 -7.65
N ILE A 43 -6.87 15.63 -7.52
CA ILE A 43 -6.58 14.72 -8.64
C ILE A 43 -5.58 15.37 -9.64
N THR A 44 -4.56 16.06 -9.12
CA THR A 44 -3.56 16.76 -9.92
C THR A 44 -2.42 15.80 -10.29
N LEU A 45 -2.55 15.10 -11.42
CA LEU A 45 -1.56 14.12 -11.84
C LEU A 45 -0.27 14.76 -12.39
N THR A 46 -0.31 16.05 -12.72
CA THR A 46 0.83 16.81 -13.26
C THR A 46 1.85 17.19 -12.17
N ASP A 47 1.55 16.93 -10.90
CA ASP A 47 2.51 17.09 -9.79
C ASP A 47 3.48 15.91 -9.75
N ASP A 48 4.55 16.00 -10.55
CA ASP A 48 5.58 14.95 -10.71
C ASP A 48 6.19 14.51 -9.38
N VAL A 49 6.37 15.44 -8.43
CA VAL A 49 7.02 15.13 -7.14
C VAL A 49 6.07 14.26 -6.30
N CYS A 50 4.82 14.71 -6.16
CA CYS A 50 3.83 13.97 -5.39
C CYS A 50 3.43 12.65 -6.05
N LEU A 51 3.35 12.62 -7.39
CA LEU A 51 3.04 11.39 -8.12
C LEU A 51 4.13 10.33 -7.94
N LYS A 52 5.41 10.71 -8.07
CA LYS A 52 6.53 9.78 -7.86
C LYS A 52 6.58 9.27 -6.43
N LEU A 53 6.33 10.13 -5.45
CA LEU A 53 6.24 9.75 -4.04
C LEU A 53 5.09 8.76 -3.81
N ALA A 54 3.90 9.07 -4.33
CA ALA A 54 2.71 8.22 -4.23
C ALA A 54 2.96 6.82 -4.82
N VAL A 55 3.52 6.76 -6.02
CA VAL A 55 3.87 5.50 -6.70
C VAL A 55 4.90 4.71 -5.90
N SER A 56 5.96 5.37 -5.39
CA SER A 56 6.99 4.71 -4.59
C SER A 56 6.42 4.11 -3.30
N LYS A 57 5.57 4.84 -2.59
CA LYS A 57 4.91 4.37 -1.36
C LYS A 57 3.92 3.24 -1.66
N ALA A 58 3.10 3.39 -2.69
CA ALA A 58 2.14 2.36 -3.11
C ALA A 58 2.85 1.06 -3.49
N LEU A 59 3.95 1.15 -4.24
CA LEU A 59 4.75 -0.02 -4.61
C LEU A 59 5.36 -0.72 -3.39
N GLY A 60 5.95 0.05 -2.46
CA GLY A 60 6.49 -0.50 -1.22
C GLY A 60 5.44 -1.26 -0.40
N LEU A 61 4.24 -0.67 -0.24
CA LEU A 61 3.13 -1.31 0.47
C LEU A 61 2.62 -2.55 -0.26
N ALA A 62 2.50 -2.50 -1.59
CA ALA A 62 2.06 -3.64 -2.40
C ALA A 62 3.04 -4.81 -2.28
N ILE A 63 4.35 -4.55 -2.26
CA ILE A 63 5.38 -5.60 -2.08
C ILE A 63 5.22 -6.27 -0.71
N VAL A 64 5.11 -5.49 0.38
CA VAL A 64 4.95 -6.03 1.73
C VAL A 64 3.63 -6.79 1.87
N ALA A 65 2.53 -6.26 1.34
CA ALA A 65 1.23 -6.92 1.35
C ALA A 65 1.26 -8.24 0.55
N ALA A 66 1.81 -8.25 -0.65
CA ALA A 66 1.94 -9.48 -1.44
C ALA A 66 2.83 -10.51 -0.76
N ALA A 67 3.99 -10.11 -0.22
CA ALA A 67 4.92 -10.98 0.48
C ALA A 67 4.32 -11.59 1.76
N SER A 68 3.47 -10.85 2.47
CA SER A 68 2.76 -11.37 3.65
C SER A 68 1.66 -12.36 3.26
N ILE A 69 0.88 -12.07 2.21
CA ILE A 69 -0.20 -12.95 1.73
C ILE A 69 0.34 -14.33 1.32
N VAL A 70 1.47 -14.40 0.59
CA VAL A 70 2.04 -15.69 0.16
C VAL A 70 2.57 -16.56 1.31
N LYS A 71 2.83 -15.97 2.49
CA LYS A 71 3.21 -16.71 3.70
C LYS A 71 2.00 -17.30 4.44
N VAL A 72 0.78 -16.78 4.23
CA VAL A 72 -0.44 -17.23 4.93
C VAL A 72 -0.73 -18.73 4.77
N PRO A 73 -0.70 -19.34 3.56
CA PRO A 73 -0.95 -20.77 3.42
C PRO A 73 0.09 -21.65 4.13
N GLN A 74 1.34 -21.19 4.17
CA GLN A 74 2.43 -21.90 4.85
C GLN A 74 2.20 -21.87 6.38
N ILE A 75 1.80 -20.73 6.93
CA ILE A 75 1.44 -20.58 8.35
C ILE A 75 0.26 -21.49 8.69
N LEU A 76 -0.79 -21.52 7.87
CA LEU A 76 -1.95 -22.39 8.09
C LEU A 76 -1.56 -23.87 8.12
N LYS A 77 -0.66 -24.33 7.23
CA LYS A 77 -0.15 -25.71 7.23
C LYS A 77 0.59 -26.04 8.53
N LEU A 78 1.46 -25.15 9.00
CA LEU A 78 2.24 -25.37 10.23
C LEU A 78 1.34 -25.45 11.47
N VAL A 79 0.35 -24.55 11.57
CA VAL A 79 -0.63 -24.55 12.68
C VAL A 79 -1.49 -25.81 12.63
N SER A 80 -1.92 -26.23 11.44
CA SER A 80 -2.72 -27.45 11.27
C SER A 80 -1.95 -28.74 11.54
N SER A 81 -0.68 -28.83 11.14
CA SER A 81 0.15 -30.03 11.36
C SER A 81 0.68 -30.11 12.80
N LYS A 82 0.70 -28.99 13.53
CA LYS A 82 1.32 -28.84 14.85
C LYS A 82 2.78 -29.32 14.87
N SER A 83 3.46 -29.28 13.73
CA SER A 83 4.82 -29.79 13.58
C SER A 83 5.66 -28.86 12.71
N PRO A 84 6.83 -28.41 13.19
CA PRO A 84 7.79 -27.64 12.39
C PRO A 84 8.66 -28.53 11.50
N ALA A 85 8.40 -29.84 11.41
CA ALA A 85 9.18 -30.76 10.60
C ALA A 85 9.21 -30.30 9.12
N GLY A 86 10.41 -30.18 8.57
CA GLY A 86 10.63 -29.70 7.20
C GLY A 86 10.83 -28.19 7.05
N VAL A 87 10.89 -27.42 8.14
CA VAL A 87 11.14 -25.97 8.12
C VAL A 87 12.35 -25.60 8.98
N SER A 88 13.20 -24.69 8.46
CA SER A 88 14.38 -24.16 9.18
C SER A 88 13.99 -22.98 10.07
N VAL A 89 14.06 -23.16 11.39
CA VAL A 89 13.80 -22.11 12.39
C VAL A 89 14.76 -20.93 12.23
N LEU A 90 16.04 -21.21 12.01
CA LEU A 90 17.06 -20.17 11.81
C LEU A 90 16.78 -19.31 10.59
N SER A 91 16.31 -19.91 9.48
CA SER A 91 15.96 -19.16 8.27
C SER A 91 14.81 -18.18 8.55
N TYR A 92 13.76 -18.62 9.23
CA TYR A 92 12.64 -17.73 9.59
C TYR A 92 13.02 -16.67 10.62
N ALA A 93 13.93 -16.97 11.54
CA ALA A 93 14.46 -15.99 12.49
C ALA A 93 15.27 -14.89 11.78
N LEU A 94 16.13 -15.27 10.84
CA LEU A 94 16.92 -14.32 10.04
C LEU A 94 16.03 -13.45 9.15
N GLU A 95 15.04 -14.04 8.48
CA GLU A 95 14.04 -13.30 7.70
C GLU A 95 13.30 -12.26 8.54
N THR A 96 12.97 -12.58 9.79
CA THR A 96 12.27 -11.67 10.71
C THR A 96 13.20 -10.59 11.25
N ALA A 97 14.46 -10.91 11.51
CA ALA A 97 15.45 -9.96 12.03
C ALA A 97 15.96 -8.98 10.96
N ALA A 98 15.89 -9.36 9.68
CA ALA A 98 16.35 -8.55 8.55
C ALA A 98 15.28 -7.58 8.01
N TYR A 99 14.04 -7.65 8.53
CA TYR A 99 12.93 -6.76 8.18
C TYR A 99 12.93 -5.51 9.07
#